data_AF-A0A950TAK5-F1
#
_entry.id   AF-A0A950TAK5-F1
#
_cell.length_a   1.000
_cell.length_b   1.000
_cell.length_c   1.000
_cell.angle_alpha   90.00
_cell.angle_beta   90.00
_cell.angle_gamma   90.00
#
_symmetry.space_group_name_H-M   'P 1'
#
loop_
_entity.id
_entity.type
_entity.pdbx_description
1 polymer ?
#
loop_
_entity_poly.entity_id
_entity_poly.type
_entity_poly.pdbx_seq_one_letter_code
_entity_poly.pdbx_strand_id
1 'polypeptide(L)'
;MLYLSQLLGVPVEDQHSVRVGKIIDVLVSAAQVGQSEAVYPTALLIEGEADQPWRTPLNALERQDDLIRLLVPLEQLTPQAETHEEQEIRLAEDVLDKEVIDIKRKKAVRVNDVCLQDDWRVLGIDNSTLGLVRRLAPSWLLGPKSRHVPATLIPWERIELIGSSHREEQEPEGRAATGPHPVVRVPSGHLAELHPADIAEIVHQLTPGEGARIIERLDDEIAADTMEEIDTERQRHILE
;
A
#
# COMPACT_ATOMS: atom_id res chain seq x y z
N MET A 1 5.59 -2.38 18.53
CA MET A 1 4.62 -2.50 17.42
C MET A 1 4.07 -1.12 17.15
N LEU A 2 3.97 -0.80 15.87
CA LEU A 2 3.69 0.51 15.31
C LEU A 2 2.51 0.40 14.35
N TYR A 3 1.75 1.47 14.23
CA TYR A 3 0.75 1.62 13.19
C TYR A 3 1.17 2.73 12.25
N LEU A 4 0.96 2.55 10.95
CA LEU A 4 1.30 3.55 9.94
C LEU A 4 0.65 4.89 10.28
N SER A 5 -0.62 4.89 10.67
CA SER A 5 -1.32 6.11 11.07
C SER A 5 -0.66 6.89 12.21
N GLN A 6 0.12 6.22 13.06
CA GLN A 6 0.87 6.85 14.16
C GLN A 6 2.23 7.36 13.73
N LEU A 7 2.76 6.89 12.60
CA LEU A 7 4.01 7.36 12.01
C LEU A 7 3.78 8.59 11.14
N LEU A 8 2.64 8.64 10.44
CA LEU A 8 2.29 9.78 9.58
C LEU A 8 2.17 11.07 10.38
N GLY A 9 2.84 12.12 9.92
CA GLY A 9 2.90 13.43 10.55
C GLY A 9 3.85 13.52 11.75
N VAL A 10 4.48 12.43 12.18
CA VAL A 10 5.48 12.45 13.26
C VAL A 10 6.63 13.37 12.85
N PRO A 11 7.02 14.34 13.70
CA PRO A 11 8.14 15.22 13.41
C PRO A 11 9.44 14.41 13.33
N VAL A 12 10.23 14.71 12.33
CA VAL A 12 11.60 14.19 12.21
C VAL A 12 12.55 15.28 12.68
N GLU A 13 13.45 14.93 13.58
CA GLU A 13 14.49 15.82 14.10
C GLU A 13 15.87 15.43 13.58
N ASP A 14 16.79 16.36 13.49
CA ASP A 14 18.20 16.05 13.27
C ASP A 14 18.92 15.61 14.57
N GLN A 15 20.22 15.36 14.47
CA GLN A 15 21.10 15.07 15.61
C GLN A 15 21.20 16.20 16.65
N HIS A 16 20.77 17.42 16.31
CA HIS A 16 20.74 18.59 17.19
C HIS A 16 19.35 18.83 17.81
N SER A 17 18.40 17.90 17.60
CA SER A 17 17.00 18.02 18.03
C SER A 17 16.27 19.21 17.38
N VAL A 18 16.70 19.61 16.19
CA VAL A 18 16.02 20.57 15.34
C VAL A 18 15.08 19.81 14.42
N ARG A 19 13.81 20.22 14.36
CA ARG A 19 12.84 19.63 13.44
C ARG A 19 13.24 19.93 11.99
N VAL A 20 13.38 18.88 11.19
CA VAL A 20 13.72 18.97 9.75
C VAL A 20 12.55 18.62 8.84
N GLY A 21 11.51 17.98 9.36
CA GLY A 21 10.34 17.62 8.57
C GLY A 21 9.31 16.80 9.33
N LYS A 22 8.52 16.04 8.58
CA LYS A 22 7.58 15.03 9.08
C LYS A 22 7.51 13.85 8.11
N ILE A 23 7.20 12.66 8.63
CA ILE A 23 6.94 11.49 7.79
C ILE A 23 5.60 11.68 7.08
N ILE A 24 5.57 11.50 5.76
CA ILE A 24 4.34 11.56 4.96
C ILE A 24 3.98 10.22 4.32
N ASP A 25 4.93 9.29 4.22
CA ASP A 25 4.69 7.97 3.64
C ASP A 25 5.78 6.95 4.01
N VAL A 26 5.48 5.68 3.75
CA VAL A 26 6.38 4.54 3.90
C VAL A 26 6.38 3.77 2.58
N LEU A 27 7.55 3.55 1.99
CA LEU A 27 7.70 2.86 0.71
C LEU A 27 8.07 1.40 0.93
N VAL A 28 7.42 0.48 0.23
CA VAL A 28 7.76 -0.94 0.19
C VAL A 28 7.95 -1.39 -1.26
N SER A 29 8.77 -2.40 -1.49
CA SER A 29 8.91 -2.95 -2.85
C SER A 29 7.64 -3.69 -3.26
N ALA A 30 7.14 -3.44 -4.47
CA ALA A 30 6.00 -4.14 -5.04
C ALA A 30 6.25 -5.64 -5.21
N ALA A 31 7.51 -6.03 -5.47
CA ALA A 31 7.91 -7.43 -5.57
C ALA A 31 7.71 -8.23 -4.27
N GLN A 32 7.55 -7.55 -3.14
CA GLN A 32 7.37 -8.16 -1.83
C GLN A 32 5.90 -8.34 -1.42
N VAL A 33 4.93 -7.87 -2.22
CA VAL A 33 3.50 -8.08 -1.92
C VAL A 33 3.13 -9.54 -2.10
N GLY A 34 2.39 -10.09 -1.14
CA GLY A 34 1.96 -11.49 -1.17
C GLY A 34 3.10 -12.50 -0.94
N GLN A 35 4.35 -12.06 -0.81
CA GLN A 35 5.46 -12.97 -0.54
C GLN A 35 5.45 -13.43 0.92
N SER A 36 5.89 -14.66 1.18
CA SER A 36 6.02 -15.20 2.54
C SER A 36 7.22 -14.66 3.31
N GLU A 37 8.07 -13.87 2.66
CA GLU A 37 9.25 -13.26 3.28
C GLU A 37 8.89 -12.03 4.12
N ALA A 38 9.75 -11.72 5.10
CA ALA A 38 9.59 -10.52 5.90
C ALA A 38 9.73 -9.27 5.03
N VAL A 39 8.68 -8.45 4.98
CA VAL A 39 8.65 -7.21 4.21
C VAL A 39 9.18 -6.06 5.07
N TYR A 40 10.17 -5.35 4.54
CA TYR A 40 10.72 -4.14 5.16
C TYR A 40 10.56 -2.97 4.20
N PRO A 41 10.30 -1.76 4.71
CA PRO A 41 10.29 -0.57 3.88
C PRO A 41 11.64 -0.38 3.18
N THR A 42 11.60 0.06 1.93
CA THR A 42 12.78 0.48 1.15
C THR A 42 13.24 1.86 1.59
N ALA A 43 12.28 2.75 1.89
CA ALA A 43 12.51 4.10 2.38
C ALA A 43 11.28 4.66 3.11
N LEU A 44 11.49 5.74 3.86
CA LEU A 44 10.44 6.65 4.31
C LEU A 44 10.44 7.90 3.45
N LEU A 45 9.25 8.50 3.25
CA LEU A 45 9.13 9.82 2.67
C LEU A 45 9.03 10.86 3.78
N ILE A 46 9.97 11.81 3.77
CA ILE A 46 10.01 12.92 4.72
C ILE A 46 9.74 14.22 3.96
N GLU A 47 8.70 14.94 4.36
CA GLU A 47 8.40 16.27 3.84
C GLU A 47 9.05 17.32 4.76
N GLY A 48 10.00 18.08 4.18
CA GLY A 48 10.63 19.22 4.83
C GLY A 48 9.80 20.50 4.71
N GLU A 49 10.35 21.64 5.14
CA GLU A 49 9.61 22.93 5.14
C GLU A 49 9.27 23.46 3.73
N ALA A 50 9.95 22.99 2.69
CA ALA A 50 9.71 23.41 1.30
C ALA A 50 8.62 22.58 0.59
N ASP A 51 7.83 21.78 1.34
CA ASP A 51 6.85 20.81 0.82
C ASP A 51 7.43 19.81 -0.20
N GLN A 52 8.76 19.69 -0.26
CA GLN A 52 9.47 18.73 -1.09
C GLN A 52 9.62 17.41 -0.31
N PRO A 53 9.11 16.29 -0.83
CA PRO A 53 9.36 14.97 -0.25
C PRO A 53 10.77 14.48 -0.57
N TRP A 54 11.44 13.95 0.45
CA TRP A 54 12.77 13.35 0.41
C TRP A 54 12.69 11.85 0.66
N ARG A 55 13.35 11.07 -0.19
CA ARG A 55 13.46 9.62 -0.02
C ARG A 55 14.53 9.33 1.02
N THR A 56 14.14 8.72 2.12
CA THR A 56 15.01 8.51 3.28
C THR A 56 15.21 7.02 3.54
N PRO A 57 16.40 6.46 3.32
CA PRO A 57 16.65 5.05 3.61
C PRO A 57 16.65 4.81 5.13
N LEU A 58 16.27 3.60 5.56
CA LEU A 58 16.06 3.30 6.98
C LEU A 58 17.36 3.41 7.80
N ASN A 59 18.52 3.19 7.17
CA ASN A 59 19.82 3.34 7.81
C ASN A 59 20.23 4.80 8.08
N ALA A 60 19.52 5.77 7.49
CA ALA A 60 19.68 7.19 7.78
C ALA A 60 18.79 7.64 8.95
N LEU A 61 18.03 6.73 9.55
CA LEU A 61 17.07 7.02 10.60
C LEU A 61 17.38 6.25 11.88
N GLU A 62 17.19 6.91 13.01
CA GLU A 62 17.17 6.29 14.32
C GLU A 62 15.82 6.57 14.97
N ARG A 63 15.15 5.52 15.46
CA ARG A 63 13.90 5.65 16.19
C ARG A 63 14.15 5.43 17.68
N GLN A 64 13.69 6.38 18.49
CA GLN A 64 13.68 6.26 19.94
C GLN A 64 12.26 6.54 20.44
N ASP A 65 11.56 5.48 20.88
CA ASP A 65 10.14 5.53 21.26
C ASP A 65 9.25 6.14 20.15
N ASP A 66 8.70 7.33 20.38
CA ASP A 66 7.83 8.03 19.42
C ASP A 66 8.58 9.15 18.67
N LEU A 67 9.89 9.27 18.87
CA LEU A 67 10.76 10.23 18.19
C LEU A 67 11.54 9.56 17.04
N ILE A 68 11.61 10.26 15.91
CA ILE A 68 12.39 9.86 14.74
C ILE A 68 13.51 10.87 14.53
N ARG A 69 14.76 10.39 14.52
CA ARG A 69 15.95 11.19 14.26
C ARG A 69 16.55 10.86 12.90
N LEU A 70 16.88 11.90 12.15
CA LEU A 70 17.65 11.81 10.92
C LEU A 70 19.14 11.93 11.25
N LEU A 71 19.90 10.92 10.85
CA LEU A 71 21.33 10.76 11.14
C LEU A 71 22.23 11.51 10.14
N VAL A 72 21.64 12.01 9.05
CA VAL A 72 22.33 12.77 8.00
C VAL A 72 21.60 14.09 7.74
N PRO A 73 22.27 15.14 7.23
CA PRO A 73 21.59 16.34 6.78
C PRO A 73 20.55 16.03 5.69
N LEU A 74 19.40 16.72 5.71
CA LEU A 74 18.29 16.50 4.79
C LEU A 74 18.73 16.70 3.32
N GLU A 75 19.65 17.64 3.09
CA GLU A 75 20.18 17.99 1.76
C GLU A 75 21.09 16.90 1.17
N GLN A 76 21.49 15.90 1.96
CA GLN A 76 22.23 14.73 1.46
C GLN A 76 21.31 13.60 0.98
N LEU A 77 20.00 13.71 1.22
CA LEU A 77 19.02 12.76 0.72
C LEU A 77 18.64 13.07 -0.72
N THR A 78 18.06 12.09 -1.40
CA THR A 78 17.57 12.27 -2.77
C THR A 78 16.13 12.79 -2.74
N PRO A 79 15.80 13.88 -3.45
CA PRO A 79 14.41 14.29 -3.64
C PRO A 79 13.60 13.15 -4.29
N GLN A 80 12.39 12.90 -3.81
CA GLN A 80 11.56 11.82 -4.36
C GLN A 80 11.28 11.99 -5.86
N ALA A 81 11.20 13.23 -6.35
CA ALA A 81 10.97 13.53 -7.76
C ALA A 81 12.12 13.08 -8.68
N GLU A 82 13.33 12.89 -8.15
CA GLU A 82 14.51 12.43 -8.89
C GLU A 82 14.64 10.91 -8.89
N THR A 83 13.77 10.21 -8.16
CA THR A 83 13.76 8.74 -8.09
C THR A 83 12.72 8.19 -9.06
N HIS A 84 13.15 7.25 -9.90
CA HIS A 84 12.31 6.55 -10.88
C HIS A 84 12.14 5.07 -10.52
N GLU A 85 11.99 4.76 -9.24
CA GLU A 85 11.69 3.40 -8.81
C GLU A 85 10.21 3.10 -9.14
N GLU A 86 9.99 2.55 -10.33
CA GLU A 86 8.66 2.22 -10.86
C GLU A 86 8.00 1.04 -10.13
N GLN A 87 8.66 0.41 -9.15
CA GLN A 87 8.21 -0.82 -8.48
C GLN A 87 8.11 -0.67 -6.96
N GLU A 88 7.67 0.49 -6.48
CA GLU A 88 7.39 0.74 -5.06
C GLU A 88 5.88 0.96 -4.83
N ILE A 89 5.43 0.62 -3.63
CA ILE A 89 4.08 0.86 -3.14
C ILE A 89 4.19 1.81 -1.96
N ARG A 90 3.36 2.85 -2.00
CA ARG A 90 3.25 3.85 -0.94
C ARG A 90 2.21 3.39 0.06
N LEU A 91 2.61 2.98 1.26
CA LEU A 91 1.66 2.41 2.23
C LEU A 91 0.56 3.41 2.63
N ALA A 92 0.84 4.72 2.69
CA ALA A 92 -0.16 5.71 3.05
C ALA A 92 -1.10 6.07 1.88
N GLU A 93 -0.57 6.13 0.65
CA GLU A 93 -1.36 6.50 -0.53
C GLU A 93 -2.10 5.31 -1.14
N ASP A 94 -1.43 4.17 -1.28
CA ASP A 94 -1.87 3.02 -2.08
C ASP A 94 -2.52 1.90 -1.26
N VAL A 95 -2.35 1.92 0.08
CA VAL A 95 -2.81 0.82 0.95
C VAL A 95 -3.72 1.32 2.05
N LEU A 96 -3.28 2.30 2.83
CA LEU A 96 -4.11 2.92 3.84
C LEU A 96 -5.35 3.51 3.18
N ASP A 97 -6.48 3.26 3.79
CA ASP A 97 -7.76 3.68 3.26
C ASP A 97 -8.20 3.08 1.92
N LYS A 98 -7.58 1.98 1.49
CA LYS A 98 -7.95 1.26 0.27
C LYS A 98 -8.58 -0.08 0.58
N GLU A 99 -9.24 -0.65 -0.42
CA GLU A 99 -9.68 -2.03 -0.39
C GLU A 99 -8.55 -2.94 -0.87
N VAL A 100 -8.41 -4.09 -0.20
CA VAL A 100 -7.49 -5.16 -0.55
C VAL A 100 -8.22 -6.49 -0.50
N ILE A 101 -7.68 -7.50 -1.14
CA ILE A 101 -8.26 -8.84 -1.17
C ILE A 101 -7.57 -9.69 -0.10
N ASP A 102 -8.34 -10.24 0.86
CA ASP A 102 -7.88 -11.32 1.75
C ASP A 102 -8.00 -12.65 1.00
N ILE A 103 -6.89 -13.10 0.43
CA ILE A 103 -6.83 -14.29 -0.44
C ILE A 103 -7.41 -15.52 0.25
N LYS A 104 -7.11 -15.71 1.54
CA LYS A 104 -7.56 -16.90 2.29
C LYS A 104 -9.08 -16.90 2.50
N ARG A 105 -9.64 -15.71 2.74
CA ARG A 105 -11.08 -15.57 2.99
C ARG A 105 -11.88 -15.33 1.71
N LYS A 106 -11.21 -15.02 0.60
CA LYS A 106 -11.82 -14.70 -0.70
C LYS A 106 -12.75 -13.50 -0.59
N LYS A 107 -12.27 -12.45 0.06
CA LYS A 107 -13.07 -11.25 0.36
C LYS A 107 -12.30 -9.97 0.15
N ALA A 108 -13.01 -8.96 -0.34
CA ALA A 108 -12.56 -7.58 -0.29
C ALA A 108 -12.69 -7.04 1.13
N VAL A 109 -11.63 -6.40 1.63
CA VAL A 109 -11.58 -5.80 2.96
C VAL A 109 -10.98 -4.41 2.92
N ARG A 110 -11.58 -3.50 3.67
CA ARG A 110 -11.09 -2.13 3.82
C ARG A 110 -9.93 -2.08 4.81
N VAL A 111 -8.82 -1.46 4.40
CA VAL A 111 -7.67 -1.19 5.27
C VAL A 111 -7.97 0.03 6.13
N ASN A 112 -7.98 -0.16 7.44
CA ASN A 112 -8.09 0.96 8.39
C ASN A 112 -6.71 1.42 8.88
N ASP A 113 -5.74 0.50 8.92
CA ASP A 113 -4.35 0.80 9.27
C ASP A 113 -3.38 -0.27 8.74
N VAL A 114 -2.09 0.06 8.71
CA VAL A 114 -1.02 -0.90 8.43
C VAL A 114 -0.19 -1.10 9.70
N CYS A 115 0.06 -2.35 10.07
CA CYS A 115 0.79 -2.71 11.28
C CYS A 115 2.24 -3.01 10.94
N LEU A 116 3.15 -2.37 11.67
CA LEU A 116 4.59 -2.59 11.60
C LEU A 116 5.12 -3.05 12.95
N GLN A 117 6.24 -3.76 12.95
CA GLN A 117 7.02 -4.03 14.15
C GLN A 117 7.99 -2.88 14.43
N ASP A 118 8.61 -2.87 15.61
CA ASP A 118 9.52 -1.80 16.03
C ASP A 118 10.79 -1.70 15.18
N ASP A 119 11.16 -2.76 14.46
CA ASP A 119 12.25 -2.85 13.49
C ASP A 119 11.81 -2.51 12.06
N TRP A 120 10.68 -1.82 11.90
CA TRP A 120 10.06 -1.44 10.63
C TRP A 120 9.45 -2.57 9.80
N ARG A 121 9.55 -3.84 10.24
CA ARG A 121 8.95 -4.95 9.49
C ARG A 121 7.44 -4.78 9.36
N VAL A 122 6.92 -4.85 8.14
CA VAL A 122 5.48 -4.82 7.87
C VAL A 122 4.89 -6.18 8.27
N LEU A 123 3.90 -6.16 9.16
CA LEU A 123 3.23 -7.37 9.64
C LEU A 123 1.97 -7.67 8.83
N GLY A 124 1.24 -6.65 8.42
CA GLY A 124 -0.05 -6.79 7.74
C GLY A 124 -0.97 -5.59 7.95
N ILE A 125 -2.25 -5.79 7.68
CA ILE A 125 -3.27 -4.74 7.79
C ILE A 125 -4.19 -4.95 8.99
N ASP A 126 -4.70 -3.84 9.50
CA ASP A 126 -5.79 -3.79 10.48
C ASP A 126 -7.07 -3.32 9.77
N ASN A 127 -8.11 -4.16 9.81
CA ASN A 127 -9.44 -3.84 9.30
C ASN A 127 -10.47 -3.63 10.42
N SER A 128 -10.03 -3.51 11.68
CA SER A 128 -10.91 -3.34 12.83
C SER A 128 -11.48 -1.93 12.92
N THR A 129 -12.66 -1.81 13.51
CA THR A 129 -13.25 -0.51 13.88
C THR A 129 -12.37 0.25 14.88
N LEU A 130 -11.58 -0.45 15.70
CA LEU A 130 -10.59 0.17 16.60
C LEU A 130 -9.50 0.90 15.83
N GLY A 131 -9.06 0.38 14.68
CA GLY A 131 -8.12 1.07 13.79
C GLY A 131 -8.67 2.41 13.31
N LEU A 132 -9.96 2.47 12.96
CA LEU A 132 -10.62 3.72 12.60
C LEU A 132 -10.70 4.70 13.78
N VAL A 133 -11.03 4.20 14.98
CA VAL A 133 -11.06 5.02 16.21
C VAL A 133 -9.67 5.58 16.53
N ARG A 134 -8.60 4.79 16.37
CA ARG A 134 -7.20 5.25 16.59
C ARG A 134 -6.84 6.46 15.71
N ARG A 135 -7.44 6.56 14.53
CA ARG A 135 -7.18 7.63 13.56
C ARG A 135 -8.02 8.88 13.81
N LEU A 136 -9.24 8.72 14.28
CA LEU A 136 -10.20 9.82 14.44
C LEU A 136 -10.28 10.36 15.88
N ALA A 137 -9.93 9.54 16.88
CA ALA A 137 -10.01 9.93 18.26
C ALA A 137 -8.87 10.90 18.63
N PRO A 138 -9.15 11.94 19.43
CA PRO A 138 -8.10 12.74 20.06
C PRO A 138 -7.11 11.85 20.83
N SER A 139 -5.81 12.16 20.70
CA SER A 139 -4.72 11.36 21.28
C SER A 139 -4.84 11.13 22.80
N TRP A 140 -5.48 12.06 23.53
CA TRP A 140 -5.72 11.93 24.97
C TRP A 140 -6.77 10.87 25.35
N LEU A 141 -7.62 10.44 24.41
CA LEU A 141 -8.59 9.35 24.61
C LEU A 141 -7.97 7.97 24.36
N LEU A 142 -6.88 7.92 23.61
CA LEU A 142 -6.15 6.69 23.31
C LEU A 142 -5.18 6.41 24.46
N GLY A 143 -5.61 5.63 25.45
CA GLY A 143 -4.74 5.23 26.55
C GLY A 143 -3.48 4.48 26.08
N PRO A 144 -2.45 4.34 26.94
CA PRO A 144 -1.16 3.69 26.61
C PRO A 144 -1.27 2.20 26.20
N LYS A 145 -2.47 1.63 26.27
CA LYS A 145 -2.79 0.24 25.92
C LYS A 145 -3.09 -0.01 24.44
N SER A 146 -3.01 1.02 23.58
CA SER A 146 -3.20 0.90 22.12
C SER A 146 -2.14 0.03 21.42
N ARG A 147 -1.10 -0.42 22.12
CA ARG A 147 0.01 -1.26 21.62
C ARG A 147 -0.30 -2.77 21.52
N HIS A 148 -1.55 -3.21 21.70
CA HIS A 148 -1.91 -4.63 21.55
C HIS A 148 -2.11 -5.00 20.07
N VAL A 149 -1.72 -6.23 19.71
CA VAL A 149 -2.01 -6.83 18.41
C VAL A 149 -3.53 -6.85 18.23
N PRO A 150 -4.09 -6.27 17.16
CA PRO A 150 -5.51 -6.38 16.89
C PRO A 150 -5.82 -7.86 16.64
N ALA A 151 -6.89 -8.38 17.24
CA ALA A 151 -7.34 -9.77 17.00
C ALA A 151 -7.67 -10.06 15.53
N THR A 152 -7.78 -9.00 14.71
CA THR A 152 -8.18 -9.01 13.30
C THR A 152 -7.04 -8.65 12.34
N LEU A 153 -5.78 -8.68 12.78
CA LEU A 153 -4.63 -8.50 11.89
C LEU A 153 -4.67 -9.52 10.74
N ILE A 154 -4.69 -9.04 9.49
CA ILE A 154 -4.52 -9.87 8.30
C ILE A 154 -3.06 -9.74 7.86
N PRO A 155 -2.28 -10.84 7.88
CA PRO A 155 -0.87 -10.80 7.52
C PRO A 155 -0.64 -10.31 6.09
N TRP A 156 0.49 -9.64 5.89
CA TRP A 156 0.85 -9.03 4.60
C TRP A 156 0.95 -10.06 3.47
N GLU A 157 1.43 -11.27 3.74
CA GLU A 157 1.55 -12.34 2.74
C GLU A 157 0.18 -12.84 2.21
N ARG A 158 -0.92 -12.46 2.86
CA ARG A 158 -2.27 -12.90 2.52
C ARG A 158 -3.08 -11.85 1.80
N ILE A 159 -2.56 -10.63 1.66
CA ILE A 159 -3.29 -9.57 0.99
C ILE A 159 -2.83 -9.39 -0.44
N GLU A 160 -3.77 -9.01 -1.30
CA GLU A 160 -3.48 -8.54 -2.64
C GLU A 160 -4.13 -7.18 -2.86
N LEU A 161 -3.37 -6.25 -3.46
CA LEU A 161 -3.84 -4.89 -3.72
C LEU A 161 -4.68 -4.86 -4.99
N ILE A 162 -5.80 -4.16 -4.97
CA ILE A 162 -6.72 -4.05 -6.11
C ILE A 162 -6.20 -3.03 -7.14
N GLY A 163 -5.55 -1.95 -6.69
CA GLY A 163 -5.28 -0.76 -7.50
C GLY A 163 -3.82 -0.38 -7.70
N SER A 164 -2.84 -1.21 -7.35
CA SER A 164 -1.42 -0.92 -7.59
C SER A 164 -1.03 -1.22 -9.05
N SER A 165 -1.77 -0.65 -10.00
CA SER A 165 -1.27 -0.46 -11.35
C SER A 165 -0.25 0.67 -11.24
N HIS A 166 1.03 0.33 -11.28
CA HIS A 166 2.13 1.29 -11.31
C HIS A 166 1.88 2.33 -12.40
N ARG A 167 1.41 3.53 -12.04
CA ARG A 167 1.57 4.78 -12.78
C ARG A 167 1.52 4.65 -14.31
N GLU A 168 0.61 3.85 -14.86
CA GLU A 168 0.26 3.88 -16.28
C GLU A 168 -0.85 4.92 -16.42
N GLU A 169 -0.52 6.20 -16.27
CA GLU A 169 -1.38 7.35 -16.66
C GLU A 169 -0.69 8.69 -16.29
N GLN A 170 0.59 8.85 -16.60
CA GLN A 170 1.15 10.18 -16.86
C GLN A 170 2.09 10.08 -18.05
N GLU A 171 1.57 9.69 -19.22
CA GLU A 171 2.18 10.15 -20.46
C GLU A 171 2.05 11.69 -20.46
N PRO A 172 3.15 12.45 -20.49
CA PRO A 172 3.05 13.88 -20.71
C PRO A 172 2.45 14.07 -22.11
N GLU A 173 1.32 14.78 -22.20
CA GLU A 173 0.70 15.19 -23.45
C GLU A 173 1.78 15.75 -24.40
N GLY A 174 2.20 14.97 -25.40
CA GLY A 174 3.22 15.46 -26.34
C GLY A 174 4.09 14.45 -27.08
N ARG A 175 3.99 13.14 -26.86
CA ARG A 175 4.70 12.16 -27.70
C ARG A 175 3.72 11.24 -28.42
N ALA A 176 3.61 11.43 -29.73
CA ALA A 176 2.94 10.51 -30.63
C ALA A 176 3.59 9.12 -30.51
N ALA A 177 2.99 8.24 -29.71
CA ALA A 177 3.38 6.85 -29.60
C ALA A 177 3.14 6.16 -30.96
N THR A 178 4.23 5.80 -31.60
CA THR A 178 4.22 5.01 -32.85
C THR A 178 4.49 3.57 -32.46
N GLY A 179 3.44 2.74 -32.42
CA GLY A 179 3.53 1.28 -32.35
C GLY A 179 2.82 0.64 -31.15
N PRO A 180 2.25 -0.57 -31.31
CA PRO A 180 1.65 -1.33 -30.20
C PRO A 180 2.78 -1.93 -29.37
N HIS A 181 3.14 -1.30 -28.26
CA HIS A 181 3.96 -1.96 -27.25
C HIS A 181 3.02 -2.84 -26.42
N PRO A 182 3.17 -4.18 -26.42
CA PRO A 182 2.40 -5.02 -25.55
C PRO A 182 2.89 -4.75 -24.13
N VAL A 183 2.05 -4.10 -23.32
CA VAL A 183 2.22 -4.04 -21.87
C VAL A 183 2.30 -5.49 -21.40
N VAL A 184 3.48 -5.89 -20.93
CA VAL A 184 3.68 -7.23 -20.39
C VAL A 184 2.86 -7.29 -19.11
N ARG A 185 1.67 -7.89 -19.22
CA ARG A 185 0.81 -8.24 -18.09
C ARG A 185 1.57 -9.27 -17.27
N VAL A 186 2.31 -8.82 -16.27
CA VAL A 186 2.89 -9.73 -15.28
C VAL A 186 1.69 -10.26 -14.48
N PRO A 187 1.45 -11.58 -14.47
CA PRO A 187 0.39 -12.18 -13.67
C PRO A 187 0.65 -11.77 -12.22
N SER A 188 -0.28 -11.02 -11.64
CA SER A 188 -0.10 -10.55 -10.27
C SER A 188 -0.63 -11.61 -9.32
N GLY A 189 0.25 -12.15 -8.48
CA GLY A 189 -0.11 -12.64 -7.15
C GLY A 189 -0.88 -13.97 -7.06
N HIS A 190 -1.24 -14.26 -5.80
CA HIS A 190 -2.00 -15.44 -5.41
C HIS A 190 -3.43 -15.47 -5.98
N LEU A 191 -3.93 -14.38 -6.57
CA LEU A 191 -5.25 -14.37 -7.22
C LEU A 191 -5.35 -15.38 -8.36
N ALA A 192 -4.30 -15.51 -9.18
CA ALA A 192 -4.27 -16.45 -10.30
C ALA A 192 -4.28 -17.92 -9.85
N GLU A 193 -4.03 -18.19 -8.56
CA GLU A 193 -4.13 -19.54 -7.96
C GLU A 193 -5.55 -19.85 -7.46
N LEU A 194 -6.45 -18.85 -7.41
CA LEU A 194 -7.83 -19.04 -7.01
C LEU A 194 -8.65 -19.64 -8.15
N HIS A 195 -9.71 -20.36 -7.80
CA HIS A 195 -10.66 -20.85 -8.80
C HIS A 195 -11.42 -19.66 -9.43
N PRO A 196 -11.74 -19.68 -10.73
CA PRO A 196 -12.52 -18.62 -11.38
C PRO A 196 -13.79 -18.19 -10.61
N ALA A 197 -14.56 -19.16 -10.13
CA ALA A 197 -15.73 -18.90 -9.26
C ALA A 197 -15.41 -18.14 -7.96
N ASP A 198 -14.22 -18.35 -7.36
CA ASP A 198 -13.79 -17.61 -6.17
C ASP A 198 -13.40 -16.17 -6.51
N ILE A 199 -12.78 -15.95 -7.67
CA ILE A 199 -12.45 -14.62 -8.18
C ILE A 199 -13.74 -13.86 -8.52
N ALA A 200 -14.72 -14.53 -9.13
CA ALA A 200 -16.04 -13.96 -9.41
C ALA A 200 -16.75 -13.49 -8.13
N GLU A 201 -16.70 -14.28 -7.04
CA GLU A 201 -17.25 -13.91 -5.74
C GLU A 201 -16.54 -12.68 -5.14
N ILE A 202 -15.22 -12.55 -5.33
CA ILE A 202 -14.47 -11.35 -4.92
C ILE A 202 -14.92 -10.15 -5.75
N VAL A 203 -14.99 -10.28 -7.08
CA VAL A 203 -15.41 -9.23 -8.01
C VAL A 203 -16.83 -8.74 -7.69
N HIS A 204 -17.73 -9.61 -7.25
CA HIS A 204 -19.09 -9.26 -6.86
C HIS A 204 -19.12 -8.32 -5.63
N GLN A 205 -18.12 -8.40 -4.74
CA GLN A 205 -18.03 -7.55 -3.54
C GLN A 205 -17.49 -6.15 -3.83
N LEU A 206 -16.88 -5.92 -4.99
CA LEU A 206 -16.19 -4.69 -5.35
C LEU A 206 -17.10 -3.69 -6.08
N THR A 207 -16.59 -2.50 -6.39
CA THR A 207 -17.21 -1.66 -7.43
C THR A 207 -16.96 -2.24 -8.83
N PRO A 208 -17.77 -1.92 -9.85
CA PRO A 208 -17.53 -2.41 -11.21
C PRO A 208 -16.14 -2.08 -11.76
N GLY A 209 -15.65 -0.87 -11.50
CA GLY A 209 -14.31 -0.44 -11.94
C GLY A 209 -13.17 -1.18 -11.23
N GLU A 210 -13.30 -1.48 -9.94
CA GLU A 210 -12.34 -2.33 -9.22
C GLU A 210 -12.38 -3.77 -9.73
N GLY A 211 -13.59 -4.29 -10.00
CA GLY A 211 -13.79 -5.59 -10.63
C GLY A 211 -13.09 -5.69 -11.98
N ALA A 212 -13.27 -4.69 -12.84
CA ALA A 212 -12.60 -4.62 -14.14
C ALA A 212 -11.07 -4.69 -14.00
N ARG A 213 -10.49 -3.89 -13.09
CA ARG A 213 -9.04 -3.90 -12.84
C ARG A 213 -8.50 -5.26 -12.38
N ILE A 214 -9.29 -6.00 -11.61
CA ILE A 214 -8.93 -7.37 -11.21
C ILE A 214 -8.92 -8.29 -12.43
N ILE A 215 -9.98 -8.26 -13.25
CA ILE A 215 -10.07 -9.10 -14.46
C ILE A 215 -8.95 -8.77 -15.47
N GLU A 216 -8.61 -7.50 -15.65
CA GLU A 216 -7.56 -7.04 -16.58
C GLU A 216 -6.15 -7.54 -16.22
N ARG A 217 -5.91 -7.88 -14.95
CA ARG A 217 -4.63 -8.39 -14.45
C ARG A 217 -4.47 -9.90 -14.56
N LEU A 218 -5.56 -10.61 -14.80
CA LEU A 218 -5.56 -12.05 -15.03
C LEU A 218 -5.10 -12.35 -16.46
N ASP A 219 -4.58 -13.56 -16.67
CA ASP A 219 -4.39 -14.07 -18.02
C ASP A 219 -5.74 -14.28 -18.72
N ASP A 220 -5.72 -14.26 -20.05
CA ASP A 220 -6.95 -14.25 -20.85
C ASP A 220 -7.84 -15.50 -20.61
N GLU A 221 -7.27 -16.65 -20.23
CA GLU A 221 -8.01 -17.88 -19.93
C GLU A 221 -8.75 -17.76 -18.59
N ILE A 222 -8.02 -17.46 -17.51
CA ILE A 222 -8.62 -17.28 -16.18
C ILE A 222 -9.60 -16.10 -16.16
N ALA A 223 -9.31 -15.01 -16.89
CA ALA A 223 -10.21 -13.88 -17.04
C ALA A 223 -11.54 -14.30 -17.70
N ALA A 224 -11.48 -15.06 -18.80
CA ALA A 224 -12.67 -15.53 -19.50
C ALA A 224 -13.52 -16.48 -18.63
N ASP A 225 -12.88 -17.46 -17.98
CA ASP A 225 -13.56 -18.39 -17.07
C ASP A 225 -14.18 -17.65 -15.88
N THR A 226 -13.49 -16.65 -15.34
CA THR A 226 -14.01 -15.83 -14.24
C THR A 226 -15.22 -15.03 -14.70
N MET A 227 -15.15 -14.46 -15.91
CA MET A 227 -16.29 -13.74 -16.48
C MET A 227 -17.49 -14.67 -16.66
N GLU A 228 -17.32 -15.92 -17.10
CA GLU A 228 -18.42 -16.90 -17.22
C GLU A 228 -19.16 -17.15 -15.89
N GLU A 229 -18.43 -17.11 -14.77
CA GLU A 229 -19.00 -17.29 -13.42
C GLU A 229 -19.69 -16.03 -12.87
N ILE A 230 -19.45 -14.84 -13.45
CA ILE A 230 -20.07 -13.58 -13.03
C ILE A 230 -21.47 -13.44 -13.66
N ASP A 231 -22.44 -12.95 -12.88
CA ASP A 231 -23.80 -12.71 -13.37
C ASP A 231 -23.86 -11.68 -14.52
N THR A 232 -24.79 -11.86 -15.46
CA THR A 232 -24.85 -11.06 -16.70
C THR A 232 -25.02 -9.55 -16.46
N GLU A 233 -25.75 -9.16 -15.41
CA GLU A 233 -25.94 -7.74 -15.07
C GLU A 233 -24.61 -7.13 -14.64
N ARG A 234 -23.87 -7.84 -13.78
CA ARG A 234 -22.55 -7.44 -13.32
C ARG A 234 -21.50 -7.44 -14.42
N GLN A 235 -21.49 -8.45 -15.30
CA GLN A 235 -20.61 -8.49 -16.47
C GLN A 235 -20.76 -7.22 -17.32
N ARG A 236 -22.01 -6.80 -17.59
CA ARG A 236 -22.29 -5.58 -18.36
C ARG A 236 -21.68 -4.35 -17.69
N HIS A 237 -21.81 -4.22 -16.36
CA HIS A 237 -21.23 -3.10 -15.62
C HIS A 237 -19.71 -3.07 -15.61
N ILE A 238 -19.05 -4.23 -15.71
CA ILE A 238 -17.59 -4.35 -15.76
C ILE A 238 -17.05 -3.96 -17.15
N LEU A 239 -17.83 -4.20 -18.21
CA LEU A 239 -17.43 -3.97 -19.61
C LEU A 239 -17.76 -2.56 -20.15
N GLU A 240 -18.44 -1.72 -19.35
CA GLU A 240 -18.80 -0.33 -19.69
C GLU A 240 -17.76 0.68 -19.22
#